data_AF-A0A840W2D3-F1
#
_entry.id   AF-A0A840W2D3-F1
#
_cell.length_a   1.000
_cell.length_b   1.000
_cell.length_c   1.000
_cell.angle_alpha   90.00
_cell.angle_beta   90.00
_cell.angle_gamma   90.00
#
_symmetry.space_group_name_H-M   'P 1'
#
loop_
_entity.id
_entity.type
_entity.pdbx_description
1 polymer ?
#
loop_
_entity_poly.entity_id
_entity_poly.type
_entity_poly.pdbx_seq_one_letter_code
_entity_poly.pdbx_strand_id
1 'polypeptide(L)'
;MTRYVALLRGVNVGSTRLAMADLRRIVTDLGHEDVKTYLQSGNVAFGSSVRDAEKLAAGIERALADELALTVPVLVRSGRELAAVAGGNPYADREDDPTRLLVAFLATPPKKATVDALTVPGSENVSFTVTGREVFLHFVDGGYGRSKFTNAYLEKKLAVVSTTRNWKSVRALAEMAAA
;
A
#
# COMPACT_ATOMS: atom_id res chain seq x y z
N MET A 1 -15.19 4.62 -16.25
CA MET A 1 -14.60 3.56 -15.39
C MET A 1 -14.01 4.19 -14.14
N THR A 2 -13.78 3.42 -13.08
CA THR A 2 -13.10 3.92 -11.88
C THR A 2 -11.62 3.59 -11.97
N ARG A 3 -10.75 4.54 -11.60
CA ARG A 3 -9.31 4.31 -11.46
C ARG A 3 -8.98 3.67 -10.13
N TYR A 4 -8.11 2.67 -10.17
CA TYR A 4 -7.61 1.97 -9.00
C TYR A 4 -6.09 1.84 -9.03
N VAL A 5 -5.53 1.60 -7.85
CA VAL A 5 -4.18 1.11 -7.66
C VAL A 5 -4.23 -0.12 -6.76
N ALA A 6 -3.64 -1.20 -7.22
CA ALA A 6 -3.35 -2.38 -6.41
C ALA A 6 -1.91 -2.32 -5.87
N LEU A 7 -1.79 -2.57 -4.56
CA LEU A 7 -0.57 -2.52 -3.76
C LEU A 7 -0.26 -3.93 -3.26
N LEU A 8 0.70 -4.59 -3.89
CA LEU A 8 1.14 -5.93 -3.51
C LEU A 8 2.11 -5.85 -2.34
N ARG A 9 2.04 -6.81 -1.42
CA ARG A 9 2.97 -6.91 -0.28
C ARG A 9 4.03 -7.97 -0.52
N GLY A 10 5.30 -7.62 -0.25
CA GLY A 10 6.37 -8.61 -0.16
C GLY A 10 6.90 -9.12 -1.51
N VAL A 11 6.65 -8.41 -2.61
CA VAL A 11 7.23 -8.77 -3.92
C VAL A 11 8.59 -8.10 -4.13
N ASN A 12 9.49 -8.80 -4.83
CA ASN A 12 10.86 -8.35 -5.13
C ASN A 12 11.68 -7.97 -3.88
N VAL A 13 11.34 -8.58 -2.75
CA VAL A 13 12.10 -8.57 -1.50
C VAL A 13 12.35 -10.01 -1.07
N GLY A 14 13.50 -10.30 -0.46
CA GLY A 14 13.85 -11.67 -0.07
C GLY A 14 13.90 -12.63 -1.26
N SER A 15 13.15 -13.73 -1.22
CA SER A 15 13.08 -14.75 -2.28
C SER A 15 11.92 -14.56 -3.28
N THR A 16 10.90 -13.78 -2.95
CA THR A 16 9.75 -13.56 -3.83
C THR A 16 10.15 -12.71 -5.03
N ARG A 17 9.90 -13.18 -6.25
CA ARG A 17 10.19 -12.48 -7.50
C ARG A 17 8.91 -12.32 -8.31
N LEU A 18 8.68 -11.12 -8.81
CA LEU A 18 7.57 -10.80 -9.70
C LEU A 18 8.04 -9.80 -10.75
N ALA A 19 8.07 -10.20 -12.01
CA ALA A 19 8.33 -9.25 -13.08
C ALA A 19 7.12 -8.30 -13.21
N MET A 20 7.38 -7.01 -13.31
CA MET A 20 6.30 -6.02 -13.49
C MET A 20 5.60 -6.18 -14.84
N ALA A 21 6.24 -6.80 -15.83
CA ALA A 21 5.60 -7.19 -17.09
C ALA A 21 4.51 -8.24 -16.87
N ASP A 22 4.79 -9.27 -16.06
CA ASP A 22 3.79 -10.29 -15.73
C ASP A 22 2.64 -9.70 -14.91
N LEU A 23 2.94 -8.84 -13.93
CA LEU A 23 1.91 -8.14 -13.18
C LEU A 23 1.00 -7.30 -14.09
N ARG A 24 1.57 -6.56 -15.06
CA ARG A 24 0.75 -5.82 -16.04
C ARG A 24 -0.09 -6.76 -16.87
N ARG A 25 0.49 -7.85 -17.40
CA ARG A 25 -0.21 -8.84 -18.22
C ARG A 25 -1.39 -9.44 -17.47
N ILE A 26 -1.17 -9.95 -16.26
CA ILE A 26 -2.22 -10.57 -15.42
C ILE A 26 -3.39 -9.60 -15.19
N VAL A 27 -3.09 -8.34 -14.84
CA VAL A 27 -4.15 -7.34 -14.60
C VAL A 27 -4.91 -7.01 -15.88
N THR A 28 -4.24 -6.97 -17.04
CA THR A 28 -4.89 -6.82 -18.35
C THR A 28 -5.77 -8.02 -18.70
N ASP A 29 -5.27 -9.25 -18.49
CA ASP A 29 -5.99 -10.49 -18.80
C ASP A 29 -7.26 -10.67 -17.94
N LEU A 30 -7.31 -10.04 -16.76
CA LEU A 30 -8.51 -9.90 -15.94
C LEU A 30 -9.56 -8.92 -16.49
N GLY A 31 -9.30 -8.30 -17.66
CA GLY A 31 -10.21 -7.38 -18.34
C GLY A 31 -10.14 -5.96 -17.79
N HIS A 32 -9.01 -5.54 -17.22
CA HIS A 32 -8.79 -4.17 -16.77
C HIS A 32 -8.01 -3.37 -17.82
N GLU A 33 -8.25 -2.07 -17.84
CA GLU A 33 -7.77 -1.17 -18.89
C GLU A 33 -6.69 -0.22 -18.38
N ASP A 34 -5.93 0.39 -19.29
CA ASP A 34 -4.87 1.38 -19.00
C ASP A 34 -3.86 0.92 -17.92
N VAL A 35 -3.51 -0.36 -17.94
CA VAL A 35 -2.69 -0.98 -16.90
C VAL A 35 -1.26 -0.47 -16.92
N LYS A 36 -0.82 0.15 -15.82
CA LYS A 36 0.54 0.71 -15.66
C LYS A 36 1.12 0.33 -14.31
N THR A 37 2.35 -0.17 -14.29
CA THR A 37 3.08 -0.45 -13.04
C THR A 37 4.00 0.69 -12.64
N TYR A 38 4.21 0.87 -11.33
CA TYR A 38 5.16 1.82 -10.80
C TYR A 38 6.25 1.13 -9.96
N LEU A 39 7.50 1.34 -10.36
CA LEU A 39 8.69 0.71 -9.77
C LEU A 39 8.57 -0.83 -9.71
N GLN A 40 9.36 -1.47 -8.85
CA GLN A 40 9.40 -2.93 -8.71
C GLN A 40 8.78 -3.44 -7.40
N SER A 41 8.23 -2.56 -6.57
CA SER A 41 7.67 -2.91 -5.25
C SER A 41 6.22 -3.40 -5.29
N GLY A 42 5.71 -3.75 -6.48
CA GLY A 42 4.35 -4.28 -6.65
C GLY A 42 3.28 -3.21 -6.56
N ASN A 43 3.29 -2.28 -7.50
CA ASN A 43 2.25 -1.27 -7.64
C ASN A 43 1.72 -1.30 -9.07
N VAL A 44 0.40 -1.36 -9.22
CA VAL A 44 -0.24 -1.34 -10.55
C VAL A 44 -1.48 -0.47 -10.50
N ALA A 45 -1.50 0.56 -11.36
CA ALA A 45 -2.65 1.41 -11.61
C ALA A 45 -3.42 0.88 -12.83
N PHE A 46 -4.76 0.92 -12.78
CA PHE A 46 -5.61 0.42 -13.85
C PHE A 46 -7.02 1.05 -13.78
N GLY A 47 -7.74 1.03 -14.90
CA GLY A 47 -9.16 1.32 -14.98
C GLY A 47 -9.99 0.04 -14.86
N SER A 48 -11.08 0.10 -14.10
CA SER A 48 -12.02 -1.03 -14.01
C SER A 48 -13.48 -0.56 -14.03
N SER A 49 -14.34 -1.40 -14.63
CA SER A 49 -15.80 -1.30 -14.50
C SER A 49 -16.30 -1.91 -13.19
N VAL A 50 -15.52 -2.83 -12.59
CA VAL A 50 -15.79 -3.40 -11.26
C VAL A 50 -15.59 -2.32 -10.20
N ARG A 51 -16.61 -2.16 -9.35
CA ARG A 51 -16.62 -1.11 -8.31
C ARG A 51 -16.18 -1.58 -6.93
N ASP A 52 -16.01 -2.89 -6.79
CA ASP A 52 -15.69 -3.54 -5.52
C ASP A 52 -14.19 -3.79 -5.44
N ALA A 53 -13.52 -3.02 -4.58
CA ALA A 53 -12.08 -3.08 -4.39
C ALA A 53 -11.61 -4.44 -3.82
N GLU A 54 -12.43 -5.12 -3.02
CA GLU A 54 -12.08 -6.42 -2.45
C GLU A 54 -12.16 -7.52 -3.52
N LYS A 55 -13.17 -7.47 -4.40
CA LYS A 55 -13.24 -8.37 -5.56
C LYS A 55 -12.08 -8.17 -6.52
N LEU A 56 -11.67 -6.92 -6.75
CA LEU A 56 -10.48 -6.61 -7.55
C LEU A 56 -9.22 -7.21 -6.94
N ALA A 57 -9.02 -7.00 -5.63
CA ALA A 57 -7.88 -7.57 -4.91
C ALA A 57 -7.86 -9.11 -5.01
N ALA A 58 -8.97 -9.77 -4.67
CA ALA A 58 -9.08 -11.23 -4.71
C ALA A 58 -8.88 -11.80 -6.12
N GLY A 59 -9.34 -11.10 -7.16
CA GLY A 59 -9.11 -11.50 -8.55
C GLY A 59 -7.63 -11.50 -8.92
N ILE A 60 -6.91 -10.44 -8.53
CA ILE A 60 -5.47 -10.31 -8.77
C ILE A 60 -4.69 -11.36 -7.94
N GLU A 61 -5.04 -11.55 -6.67
CA GLU A 61 -4.41 -12.57 -5.80
C GLU A 61 -4.56 -13.97 -6.38
N ARG A 62 -5.77 -14.33 -6.83
CA ARG A 62 -6.03 -15.63 -7.44
C ARG A 62 -5.22 -15.82 -8.73
N ALA A 63 -5.21 -14.84 -9.62
CA ALA A 63 -4.46 -14.95 -10.87
C ALA A 63 -2.94 -15.06 -10.63
N LEU A 64 -2.39 -14.34 -9.66
CA LEU A 64 -0.99 -14.47 -9.25
C LEU A 64 -0.68 -15.87 -8.69
N ALA A 65 -1.59 -16.44 -7.91
CA ALA A 65 -1.43 -17.80 -7.38
C ALA A 65 -1.53 -18.86 -8.48
N ASP A 66 -2.52 -18.75 -9.36
CA ASP A 66 -2.79 -19.75 -10.40
C ASP A 66 -1.71 -19.75 -11.50
N GLU A 67 -1.25 -18.57 -11.93
CA GLU A 67 -0.32 -18.46 -13.07
C GLU A 67 1.15 -18.46 -12.67
N LEU A 68 1.48 -17.93 -11.49
CA LEU A 68 2.87 -17.72 -11.05
C LEU A 68 3.22 -18.44 -9.74
N ALA A 69 2.27 -19.18 -9.13
CA ALA A 69 2.42 -19.78 -7.81
C ALA A 69 2.82 -18.76 -6.72
N LEU A 70 2.37 -17.50 -6.86
CA LEU A 70 2.67 -16.42 -5.92
C LEU A 70 1.47 -16.10 -5.03
N THR A 71 1.58 -16.44 -3.75
CA THR A 71 0.60 -16.06 -2.72
C THR A 71 1.04 -14.80 -1.99
N VAL A 72 0.65 -13.64 -2.51
CA VAL A 72 0.98 -12.32 -1.93
C VAL A 72 -0.28 -11.50 -1.70
N PRO A 73 -0.42 -10.82 -0.55
CA PRO A 73 -1.57 -9.95 -0.32
C PRO A 73 -1.61 -8.76 -1.27
N VAL A 74 -2.80 -8.41 -1.72
CA VAL A 74 -3.10 -7.26 -2.59
C VAL A 74 -4.09 -6.35 -1.88
N LEU A 75 -3.73 -5.07 -1.69
CA LEU A 75 -4.68 -4.05 -1.25
C LEU A 75 -5.03 -3.13 -2.41
N VAL A 76 -6.31 -2.83 -2.60
CA VAL A 76 -6.77 -1.92 -3.65
C VAL A 76 -7.25 -0.60 -3.06
N ARG A 77 -6.88 0.50 -3.71
CA ARG A 77 -7.40 1.86 -3.45
C ARG A 77 -7.88 2.48 -4.74
N SER A 78 -9.00 3.17 -4.67
CA SER A 78 -9.46 4.03 -5.77
C SER A 78 -8.57 5.27 -5.90
N GLY A 79 -8.55 5.88 -7.08
CA GLY A 79 -7.85 7.14 -7.31
C GLY A 79 -8.33 8.26 -6.38
N ARG A 80 -9.64 8.27 -6.05
CA ARG A 80 -10.21 9.21 -5.06
C ARG A 80 -9.64 9.01 -3.66
N GLU A 81 -9.53 7.77 -3.21
CA GLU A 81 -8.94 7.47 -1.90
C GLU A 81 -7.46 7.84 -1.86
N LEU A 82 -6.71 7.54 -2.92
CA LEU A 82 -5.30 7.95 -2.99
C LEU A 82 -5.13 9.47 -3.01
N ALA A 83 -5.98 10.20 -3.73
CA ALA A 83 -5.98 11.66 -3.69
C ALA A 83 -6.28 12.20 -2.28
N ALA A 84 -7.22 11.58 -1.55
CA ALA A 84 -7.52 11.94 -0.17
C ALA A 84 -6.34 11.66 0.77
N VAL A 85 -5.64 10.54 0.60
CA VAL A 85 -4.41 10.22 1.36
C VAL A 85 -3.31 11.23 1.06
N ALA A 86 -3.09 11.57 -0.22
CA ALA A 86 -2.09 12.53 -0.65
C ALA A 86 -2.38 13.96 -0.11
N GLY A 87 -3.66 14.37 -0.10
CA GLY A 87 -4.08 15.67 0.41
C GLY A 87 -4.25 15.75 1.93
N GLY A 88 -4.32 14.60 2.62
CA GLY A 88 -4.60 14.49 4.05
C GLY A 88 -3.39 14.16 4.92
N ASN A 89 -2.17 14.47 4.44
CA ASN A 89 -0.93 14.19 5.17
C ASN A 89 -0.86 14.98 6.50
N PRO A 90 -0.87 14.33 7.68
CA PRO A 90 -0.76 15.00 8.97
C PRO A 90 0.66 15.53 9.26
N TYR A 91 1.63 15.24 8.39
CA TYR A 91 3.02 15.66 8.49
C TYR A 91 3.44 16.52 7.28
N ALA A 92 2.51 17.32 6.73
CA ALA A 92 2.77 18.15 5.55
C ALA A 92 3.89 19.18 5.75
N ASP A 93 4.17 19.57 7.00
CA ASP A 93 5.28 20.43 7.41
C ASP A 93 6.62 19.68 7.55
N ARG A 94 6.62 18.36 7.38
CA ARG A 94 7.76 17.45 7.62
C ARG A 94 7.96 16.51 6.42
N GLU A 95 7.90 17.06 5.22
CA GLU A 95 8.17 16.36 3.95
C GLU A 95 9.62 16.57 3.44
N ASP A 96 10.52 17.07 4.29
CA ASP A 96 11.90 17.41 3.94
C ASP A 96 12.70 16.21 3.41
N ASP A 97 12.40 15.01 3.92
CA ASP A 97 12.94 13.75 3.42
C ASP A 97 11.80 12.74 3.12
N PRO A 98 11.48 12.50 1.84
CA PRO A 98 10.38 11.61 1.46
C PRO A 98 10.66 10.12 1.78
N THR A 99 11.85 9.78 2.27
CA THR A 99 12.19 8.44 2.76
C THR A 99 11.82 8.23 4.24
N ARG A 100 11.51 9.31 4.96
CA ARG A 100 11.10 9.32 6.37
C ARG A 100 9.60 9.30 6.55
N LEU A 101 8.85 9.80 5.57
CA LEU A 101 7.40 9.72 5.55
C LEU A 101 6.92 8.51 4.76
N LEU A 102 6.10 7.67 5.39
CA LEU A 102 5.50 6.48 4.80
C LEU A 102 4.02 6.39 5.17
N VAL A 103 3.27 5.66 4.35
CA VAL A 103 1.89 5.30 4.61
C VAL A 103 1.78 3.78 4.59
N ALA A 104 1.33 3.21 5.70
CA ALA A 104 0.87 1.83 5.75
C ALA A 104 -0.62 1.78 5.42
N PHE A 105 -0.97 1.16 4.30
CA PHE A 105 -2.35 0.90 3.90
C PHE A 105 -2.83 -0.37 4.57
N LEU A 106 -4.01 -0.32 5.19
CA LEU A 106 -4.66 -1.42 5.90
C LEU A 106 -5.80 -2.00 5.05
N ALA A 107 -6.02 -3.31 5.09
CA ALA A 107 -7.11 -3.94 4.34
C ALA A 107 -8.48 -3.38 4.77
N THR A 108 -8.71 -3.29 6.07
CA THR A 108 -9.94 -2.82 6.71
C THR A 108 -9.63 -1.74 7.76
N PRO A 109 -10.63 -0.95 8.18
CA PRO A 109 -10.45 -0.04 9.31
C PRO A 109 -10.13 -0.84 10.59
N PRO A 110 -9.06 -0.51 11.32
CA PRO A 110 -8.73 -1.18 12.57
C PRO A 110 -9.76 -0.81 13.65
N LYS A 111 -9.90 -1.68 14.66
CA LYS A 111 -10.78 -1.39 15.80
C LYS A 111 -10.21 -0.24 16.63
N LYS A 112 -11.07 0.65 17.12
CA LYS A 112 -10.63 1.78 17.98
C LYS A 112 -9.74 1.32 19.14
N ALA A 113 -10.10 0.25 19.83
CA ALA A 113 -9.33 -0.29 20.94
C ALA A 113 -7.90 -0.72 20.56
N THR A 114 -7.69 -1.26 19.35
CA THR A 114 -6.33 -1.64 18.90
C THR A 114 -5.52 -0.42 18.45
N VAL A 115 -6.18 0.61 17.92
CA VAL A 115 -5.56 1.91 17.61
C VAL A 115 -5.12 2.62 18.89
N ASP A 116 -6.00 2.71 19.90
CA ASP A 116 -5.71 3.35 21.18
C ASP A 116 -4.53 2.66 21.91
N ALA A 117 -4.36 1.36 21.71
CA ALA A 117 -3.28 0.56 22.30
C ALA A 117 -2.01 0.48 21.43
N LEU A 118 -2.00 1.09 20.24
CA LEU A 118 -0.85 1.08 19.35
C LEU A 118 0.25 1.97 19.93
N THR A 119 1.45 1.43 20.06
CA THR A 119 2.63 2.15 20.54
C THR A 119 3.78 2.02 19.56
N VAL A 120 4.74 2.94 19.62
CA VAL A 120 5.97 2.86 18.84
C VAL A 120 6.84 1.73 19.42
N PRO A 121 7.31 0.77 18.59
CA PRO A 121 8.14 -0.31 19.09
C PRO A 121 9.56 0.15 19.41
N GLY A 122 10.22 -0.56 20.33
CA GLY A 122 11.67 -0.45 20.53
C GLY A 122 12.19 0.92 20.99
N SER A 123 11.33 1.76 21.57
CA SER A 123 11.65 3.15 21.93
C SER A 123 12.15 3.99 20.74
N GLU A 124 11.73 3.65 19.53
CA GLU A 124 12.09 4.40 18.33
C GLU A 124 11.45 5.79 18.34
N ASN A 125 12.09 6.74 17.69
CA ASN A 125 11.55 8.09 17.49
C ASN A 125 10.72 8.15 16.20
N VAL A 126 9.47 7.71 16.30
CA VAL A 126 8.52 7.66 15.19
C VAL A 126 7.23 8.36 15.60
N SER A 127 6.82 9.36 14.84
CA SER A 127 5.47 9.90 14.95
C SER A 127 4.54 9.08 14.07
N PHE A 128 3.36 8.69 14.58
CA PHE A 128 2.36 8.01 13.76
C PHE A 128 0.96 8.59 13.96
N THR A 129 0.15 8.55 12.90
CA THR A 129 -1.26 8.97 12.91
C THR A 129 -2.07 7.94 12.15
N VAL A 130 -3.16 7.44 12.76
CA VAL A 130 -4.08 6.50 12.12
C VAL A 130 -5.31 7.27 11.61
N THR A 131 -5.56 7.18 10.31
CA THR A 131 -6.69 7.84 9.63
C THR A 131 -7.43 6.81 8.79
N GLY A 132 -8.61 6.39 9.21
CA GLY A 132 -9.43 5.43 8.46
C GLY A 132 -8.71 4.09 8.24
N ARG A 133 -8.19 3.85 7.03
CA ARG A 133 -7.46 2.62 6.66
C ARG A 133 -5.97 2.87 6.43
N GLU A 134 -5.44 3.98 6.92
CA GLU A 134 -4.08 4.41 6.66
C GLU A 134 -3.38 4.73 7.98
N VAL A 135 -2.12 4.32 8.10
CA VAL A 135 -1.22 4.75 9.17
C VAL A 135 -0.10 5.56 8.56
N PHE A 136 -0.09 6.86 8.81
CA PHE A 136 1.02 7.73 8.45
C PHE A 136 2.13 7.52 9.47
N LEU A 137 3.35 7.27 9.00
CA LEU A 137 4.54 7.00 9.79
C LEU A 137 5.62 8.00 9.39
N HIS A 138 6.10 8.78 10.35
CA HIS A 138 7.21 9.70 10.16
C HIS A 138 8.39 9.27 11.05
N PHE A 139 9.44 8.72 10.43
CA PHE A 139 10.64 8.24 11.09
C PHE A 139 11.66 9.37 11.26
N VAL A 140 11.84 9.87 12.49
CA VAL A 140 12.65 11.08 12.75
C VAL A 140 14.15 10.77 12.66
N ASP A 141 14.58 9.66 13.26
CA ASP A 141 16.01 9.34 13.45
C ASP A 141 16.54 8.30 12.44
N GLY A 142 15.77 7.92 11.43
CA GLY A 142 16.16 6.90 10.45
C GLY A 142 15.09 6.61 9.40
N GLY A 143 15.39 5.67 8.49
CA GLY A 143 14.43 5.21 7.47
C GLY A 143 13.78 3.87 7.81
N TYR A 144 12.69 3.55 7.14
CA TYR A 144 11.88 2.33 7.36
C TYR A 144 12.68 1.03 7.43
N GLY A 145 13.77 0.89 6.66
CA GLY A 145 14.59 -0.32 6.60
C GLY A 145 15.29 -0.70 7.92
N ARG A 146 15.37 0.21 8.90
CA ARG A 146 15.95 -0.05 10.23
C ARG A 146 14.91 -0.08 11.35
N SER A 147 13.65 0.20 11.03
CA SER A 147 12.57 0.31 12.01
C SER A 147 11.96 -1.05 12.34
N LYS A 148 11.50 -1.21 13.58
CA LYS A 148 10.64 -2.33 13.99
C LYS A 148 9.16 -2.01 13.79
N PHE A 149 8.81 -0.76 13.44
CA PHE A 149 7.45 -0.32 13.08
C PHE A 149 7.08 -0.78 11.66
N THR A 150 7.10 -2.09 11.47
CA THR A 150 6.92 -2.78 10.17
C THR A 150 5.47 -3.18 9.93
N ASN A 151 5.16 -3.63 8.71
CA ASN A 151 3.88 -4.30 8.40
C ASN A 151 3.56 -5.44 9.40
N ALA A 152 4.55 -6.26 9.78
CA ALA A 152 4.34 -7.36 10.71
C ALA A 152 3.98 -6.87 12.13
N TYR A 153 4.57 -5.76 12.56
CA TYR A 153 4.21 -5.12 13.84
C TYR A 153 2.80 -4.55 13.80
N LEU A 154 2.47 -3.80 12.74
CA LEU A 154 1.14 -3.24 12.52
C LEU A 154 0.07 -4.32 12.47
N GLU A 155 0.30 -5.40 11.72
CA GLU A 155 -0.62 -6.54 11.64
C GLU A 155 -0.86 -7.20 12.99
N LYS A 156 0.20 -7.44 13.75
CA LYS A 156 0.09 -8.01 15.09
C LYS A 156 -0.71 -7.13 16.04
N LYS A 157 -0.53 -5.80 15.96
CA LYS A 157 -1.16 -4.85 16.89
C LYS A 157 -2.58 -4.47 16.48
N LEU A 158 -2.82 -4.29 15.19
CA LEU A 158 -4.10 -3.84 14.65
C LEU A 158 -5.03 -4.99 14.25
N ALA A 159 -4.49 -6.20 14.10
CA ALA A 159 -5.20 -7.38 13.57
C ALA A 159 -5.74 -7.16 12.14
N VAL A 160 -5.00 -6.41 11.32
CA VAL A 160 -5.36 -6.08 9.94
C VAL A 160 -4.13 -6.17 9.03
N VAL A 161 -4.26 -6.83 7.88
CA VAL A 161 -3.23 -6.90 6.83
C VAL A 161 -2.78 -5.50 6.41
N SER A 162 -1.47 -5.31 6.27
CA SER A 162 -0.89 -4.00 5.95
C SER A 162 0.15 -4.06 4.82
N THR A 163 0.24 -3.00 4.03
CA THR A 163 1.33 -2.80 3.05
C THR A 163 1.79 -1.35 3.09
N THR A 164 3.10 -1.13 3.22
CA THR A 164 3.68 0.20 3.41
C THR A 164 4.31 0.72 2.12
N ARG A 165 4.14 2.03 1.85
CA ARG A 165 4.80 2.76 0.76
C ARG A 165 5.40 4.06 1.28
N ASN A 166 6.52 4.48 0.69
CA ASN A 166 7.08 5.80 0.98
C ASN A 166 6.27 6.91 0.32
N TRP A 167 6.43 8.13 0.83
CA TRP A 167 5.63 9.27 0.40
C TRP A 167 5.78 9.58 -1.08
N LYS A 168 7.00 9.46 -1.63
CA LYS A 168 7.26 9.59 -3.07
C LYS A 168 6.39 8.65 -3.91
N SER A 169 6.28 7.39 -3.48
CA SER A 169 5.43 6.40 -4.16
C SER A 169 3.96 6.74 -4.03
N VAL A 170 3.50 7.14 -2.84
CA VAL A 170 2.09 7.53 -2.63
C VAL A 170 1.69 8.67 -3.57
N ARG A 171 2.51 9.72 -3.67
CA ARG A 171 2.26 10.85 -4.58
C ARG A 171 2.22 10.42 -6.04
N ALA A 172 3.22 9.66 -6.50
CA ALA A 172 3.26 9.18 -7.88
C ALA A 172 2.05 8.29 -8.22
N LEU A 173 1.61 7.44 -7.29
CA LEU A 173 0.44 6.58 -7.49
C LEU A 173 -0.86 7.38 -7.51
N ALA A 174 -0.99 8.42 -6.69
CA ALA A 174 -2.13 9.33 -6.73
C ALA A 174 -2.21 10.06 -8.08
N GLU A 175 -1.08 10.55 -8.60
CA GLU A 175 -1.00 11.18 -9.93
C GLU A 175 -1.38 10.19 -11.04
N MET A 176 -0.84 8.97 -11.01
CA MET A 176 -1.17 7.92 -11.99
C MET A 176 -2.65 7.53 -11.97
N ALA A 177 -3.30 7.60 -10.82
CA ALA A 177 -4.72 7.25 -10.64
C ALA A 177 -5.69 8.43 -10.82
N ALA A 178 -5.18 9.64 -11.08
CA ALA A 178 -5.98 10.84 -11.39
C ALA A 178 -6.29 10.99 -12.88
N ALA A 179 -5.53 10.31 -13.75
CA ALA A 179 -5.70 10.31 -15.21
C ALA A 179 -6.81 9.36 -15.69
#